data_AF-C8WAG0-F1
#
_entry.id   AF-C8WAG0-F1
#
_cell.length_a   1.000
_cell.length_b   1.000
_cell.length_c   1.000
_cell.angle_alpha   90.00
_cell.angle_beta   90.00
_cell.angle_gamma   90.00
#
_symmetry.space_group_name_H-M   'P 1'
#
loop_
_entity.id
_entity.type
_entity.pdbx_description
1 polymer ?
#
loop_
_entity_poly.entity_id
_entity_poly.type
_entity_poly.pdbx_seq_one_letter_code
_entity_poly.pdbx_strand_id
1 'polypeptide(L)'
;MNQQAFELGKSAYDQGDWFVAISQLDMAKEPGEVNGQIDHLLGNAYMKLGQFDSAASAYQSALADASYGKVGALSTNQGRALLAAGRVQEAIASLTNAVQDVSYATPYKAQLALGSAYEKIGDVRNAGIAYRNAAVDEKNPNPSSALCSLGACFMGLNRPVDAVEAYRTALDFANPLENSNKIYADLGLAYVAANRMSEAVDAFTHATTDGTFALSDQQQSAFDAARKAITAMSSGKPSETDAFLQAAGYGSYDPLDPTGMSGELIPSAEDTGFFQITEQEIIEQDKKDKKIRRKHRHTGLKVFITILILLILAVAGAGYAYYRGYGWPTQQSVVQDIFNAKAQGTDIGRYVSSSVSSTTLQQISNSLPSSSTVTINGVDQSMTHSTVNASVSLSNGGNVDYTIELVRDGIGWKVASVTTSYVSQNNQNSGTTSGTNSSNTGTTSGTNGSNSSNSSNSSSNSSKSGN
;
A
#
# COMPACT_ATOMS: atom_id res chain seq x y z
N MET A 1 -33.28 -22.43 -12.64
CA MET A 1 -32.16 -22.39 -13.61
C MET A 1 -32.09 -23.68 -14.41
N ASN A 2 -32.09 -23.58 -15.74
CA ASN A 2 -31.80 -24.69 -16.64
C ASN A 2 -30.27 -24.87 -16.79
N GLN A 3 -29.73 -25.90 -16.14
CA GLN A 3 -28.29 -26.17 -16.06
C GLN A 3 -27.64 -26.40 -17.43
N GLN A 4 -28.31 -27.11 -18.35
CA GLN A 4 -27.76 -27.40 -19.67
C GLN A 4 -27.62 -26.13 -20.51
N ALA A 5 -28.65 -25.28 -20.52
CA ALA A 5 -28.61 -23.99 -21.21
C ALA A 5 -27.54 -23.07 -20.59
N PHE A 6 -27.37 -23.11 -19.27
CA PHE A 6 -26.32 -22.35 -18.58
C PHE A 6 -24.91 -22.78 -19.02
N GLU A 7 -24.64 -24.08 -19.10
CA GLU A 7 -23.34 -24.61 -19.53
C GLU A 7 -23.03 -24.28 -20.99
N LEU A 8 -24.03 -24.40 -21.88
CA LEU A 8 -23.89 -23.98 -23.28
C LEU A 8 -23.63 -22.48 -23.41
N GLY A 9 -24.38 -21.66 -22.67
CA GLY A 9 -24.21 -20.21 -22.66
C GLY A 9 -22.84 -19.78 -22.12
N LYS A 10 -22.38 -20.43 -21.04
CA LYS A 10 -21.03 -20.20 -20.50
C LYS A 10 -19.94 -20.63 -21.49
N SER A 11 -20.09 -21.77 -22.15
CA SER A 11 -19.14 -22.23 -23.18
C SER A 11 -19.06 -21.25 -24.35
N ALA A 12 -20.20 -20.77 -24.85
CA ALA A 12 -20.26 -19.76 -25.90
C ALA A 12 -19.62 -18.44 -25.46
N TYR A 13 -19.87 -18.02 -24.21
CA TYR A 13 -19.25 -16.85 -23.61
C TYR A 13 -17.72 -16.97 -23.56
N ASP A 14 -17.20 -18.12 -23.13
CA ASP A 14 -15.76 -18.38 -23.04
C ASP A 14 -15.10 -18.40 -24.45
N GLN A 15 -15.86 -18.75 -25.50
CA GLN A 15 -15.42 -18.71 -26.90
C GLN A 15 -15.57 -17.33 -27.57
N GLY A 16 -16.22 -16.38 -26.90
CA GLY A 16 -16.51 -15.05 -27.46
C GLY A 16 -17.67 -15.01 -28.45
N ASP A 17 -18.49 -16.06 -28.53
CA ASP A 17 -19.74 -16.05 -29.29
C ASP A 17 -20.83 -15.40 -28.44
N TRP A 18 -20.87 -14.06 -28.46
CA TRP A 18 -21.73 -13.28 -27.58
C TRP A 18 -23.22 -13.45 -27.89
N PHE A 19 -23.59 -13.69 -29.15
CA PHE A 19 -24.99 -13.89 -29.54
C PHE A 19 -25.52 -15.22 -29.02
N VAL A 20 -24.76 -16.31 -29.21
CA VAL A 20 -25.15 -17.62 -28.67
C VAL A 20 -25.10 -17.61 -27.14
N ALA A 21 -24.10 -16.95 -26.55
CA ALA A 21 -24.01 -16.79 -25.10
C ALA A 21 -25.27 -16.14 -24.53
N ILE A 22 -25.71 -15.01 -25.09
CA ILE A 22 -26.92 -14.31 -24.63
C ILE A 22 -28.14 -15.21 -24.77
N SER A 23 -28.36 -15.79 -25.95
CA SER A 23 -29.53 -16.65 -26.19
C SER A 23 -29.60 -17.83 -25.23
N GLN A 24 -28.48 -18.50 -24.97
CA GLN A 24 -28.44 -19.67 -24.08
C GLN A 24 -28.53 -19.27 -22.59
N LEU A 25 -27.93 -18.14 -22.20
CA LEU A 25 -28.03 -17.62 -20.84
C LEU A 25 -29.44 -17.11 -20.51
N ASP A 26 -30.14 -16.50 -21.45
CA ASP A 26 -31.55 -16.13 -21.29
C ASP A 26 -32.44 -17.37 -21.14
N MET A 27 -32.19 -18.43 -21.93
CA MET A 27 -32.88 -19.73 -21.77
C MET A 27 -32.53 -20.44 -20.47
N ALA A 28 -31.38 -20.13 -19.87
CA ALA A 28 -30.96 -20.70 -18.61
C ALA A 28 -31.74 -20.16 -17.40
N LYS A 29 -32.32 -18.96 -17.53
CA LYS A 29 -33.04 -18.27 -16.45
C LYS A 29 -34.55 -18.39 -16.65
N GLU A 30 -35.25 -18.90 -15.64
CA GLU A 30 -36.72 -18.97 -15.68
C GLU A 30 -37.35 -17.57 -15.50
N PRO A 31 -38.55 -17.32 -16.04
CA PRO A 31 -39.24 -16.04 -15.84
C PRO A 31 -39.43 -15.74 -14.34
N GLY A 32 -38.88 -14.60 -13.88
CA GLY A 32 -38.93 -14.17 -12.48
C GLY A 32 -37.84 -14.75 -11.57
N GLU A 33 -36.99 -15.64 -12.09
CA GLU A 33 -35.82 -16.14 -11.36
C GLU A 33 -34.76 -15.05 -11.21
N VAL A 34 -34.28 -14.87 -9.97
CA VAL A 34 -33.14 -14.00 -9.64
C VAL A 34 -31.88 -14.86 -9.65
N ASN A 35 -30.93 -14.55 -10.55
CA ASN A 35 -29.67 -15.27 -10.64
C ASN A 35 -28.53 -14.33 -11.06
N GLY A 36 -27.77 -13.86 -10.07
CA GLY A 36 -26.74 -12.86 -10.27
C GLY A 36 -25.58 -13.32 -11.15
N GLN A 37 -25.31 -14.63 -11.20
CA GLN A 37 -24.27 -15.18 -12.06
C GLN A 37 -24.65 -15.10 -13.55
N ILE A 38 -25.87 -15.51 -13.90
CA ILE A 38 -26.38 -15.42 -15.28
C ILE A 38 -26.45 -13.95 -15.71
N ASP A 39 -27.05 -13.10 -14.87
CA ASP A 39 -27.26 -11.69 -15.19
C ASP A 39 -25.93 -10.92 -15.34
N HIS A 40 -24.90 -11.29 -14.57
CA HIS A 40 -23.56 -10.76 -14.75
C HIS A 40 -22.95 -11.17 -16.10
N LEU A 41 -23.06 -12.44 -16.49
CA LEU A 41 -22.53 -12.91 -17.79
C LEU A 41 -23.27 -12.28 -18.96
N LEU A 42 -24.60 -12.14 -18.87
CA LEU A 42 -25.42 -11.40 -19.84
C LEU A 42 -24.94 -9.95 -19.96
N GLY A 43 -24.76 -9.26 -18.83
CA GLY A 43 -24.25 -7.88 -18.82
C GLY A 43 -22.90 -7.75 -19.51
N ASN A 44 -21.98 -8.68 -19.28
CA ASN A 44 -20.69 -8.70 -19.94
C ASN A 44 -20.81 -8.97 -21.46
N ALA A 45 -21.67 -9.90 -21.87
CA ALA A 45 -21.90 -10.19 -23.29
C ALA A 45 -22.55 -9.00 -24.02
N TYR A 46 -23.53 -8.34 -23.41
CA TYR A 46 -24.14 -7.12 -23.95
C TYR A 46 -23.11 -5.98 -24.08
N MET A 47 -22.18 -5.83 -23.12
CA MET A 47 -21.07 -4.87 -23.25
C MET A 47 -20.20 -5.16 -24.48
N LYS A 48 -19.93 -6.44 -24.77
CA LYS A 48 -19.11 -6.84 -25.93
C LYS A 48 -19.81 -6.59 -27.26
N LEU A 49 -21.14 -6.65 -27.30
CA LEU A 49 -21.95 -6.29 -28.46
C LEU A 49 -22.23 -4.79 -28.59
N GLY A 50 -21.77 -3.96 -27.65
CA GLY A 50 -22.06 -2.52 -27.63
C GLY A 50 -23.50 -2.17 -27.24
N GLN A 51 -24.26 -3.13 -26.69
CA GLN A 51 -25.63 -2.93 -26.23
C GLN A 51 -25.62 -2.43 -24.78
N PHE A 52 -25.26 -1.16 -24.60
CA PHE A 52 -24.92 -0.61 -23.30
C PHE A 52 -26.12 -0.48 -22.34
N ASP A 53 -27.32 -0.15 -22.82
CA ASP A 53 -28.53 -0.11 -21.98
C ASP A 53 -28.95 -1.51 -21.50
N SER A 54 -28.90 -2.51 -22.38
CA SER A 54 -29.15 -3.92 -22.02
C SER A 54 -28.12 -4.40 -21.00
N ALA A 55 -26.85 -4.03 -21.19
CA ALA A 55 -25.80 -4.36 -20.24
C ALA A 55 -26.05 -3.74 -18.86
N ALA A 56 -26.38 -2.45 -18.79
CA ALA A 56 -26.68 -1.76 -17.54
C ALA A 56 -27.86 -2.42 -16.80
N SER A 57 -28.89 -2.83 -17.54
CA SER A 57 -30.08 -3.50 -16.99
C SER A 57 -29.76 -4.91 -16.47
N ALA A 58 -28.90 -5.65 -17.16
CA ALA A 58 -28.44 -6.97 -16.73
C ALA A 58 -27.56 -6.88 -15.47
N TYR A 59 -26.63 -5.92 -15.39
CA TYR A 59 -25.87 -5.70 -14.15
C TYR A 59 -26.75 -5.25 -12.98
N GLN A 60 -27.80 -4.45 -13.24
CA GLN A 60 -28.77 -4.08 -12.22
C GLN A 60 -29.53 -5.31 -11.71
N SER A 61 -29.93 -6.21 -12.60
CA SER A 61 -30.56 -7.48 -12.24
C SER A 61 -29.60 -8.36 -11.41
N ALA A 62 -28.32 -8.39 -11.78
CA ALA A 62 -27.30 -9.10 -11.01
C ALA A 62 -27.08 -8.51 -9.61
N LEU A 63 -27.19 -7.19 -9.46
CA LEU A 63 -27.11 -6.50 -8.16
C LEU A 63 -28.33 -6.77 -7.26
N ALA A 64 -29.47 -7.17 -7.84
CA ALA A 64 -30.65 -7.56 -7.07
C ALA A 64 -30.48 -8.93 -6.37
N ASP A 65 -29.54 -9.76 -6.84
CA ASP A 65 -29.15 -11.00 -6.17
C ASP A 65 -28.11 -10.75 -5.07
N ALA A 66 -28.61 -10.50 -3.85
CA ALA A 66 -27.75 -10.27 -2.68
C ALA A 66 -26.82 -11.47 -2.38
N SER A 67 -27.20 -12.69 -2.77
CA SER A 67 -26.42 -13.89 -2.50
C SER A 67 -25.16 -14.01 -3.37
N TYR A 68 -25.13 -13.31 -4.52
CA TYR A 68 -24.01 -13.36 -5.45
C TYR A 68 -22.76 -12.59 -4.94
N GLY A 69 -22.96 -11.56 -4.10
CA GLY A 69 -21.88 -10.96 -3.30
C GLY A 69 -20.79 -10.18 -4.07
N LYS A 70 -21.07 -9.71 -5.30
CA LYS A 70 -20.10 -8.98 -6.15
C LYS A 70 -20.44 -7.51 -6.37
N VAL A 71 -20.96 -6.84 -5.34
CA VAL A 71 -21.55 -5.49 -5.43
C VAL A 71 -20.60 -4.50 -6.11
N GLY A 72 -19.39 -4.29 -5.59
CA GLY A 72 -18.45 -3.32 -6.14
C GLY A 72 -18.06 -3.57 -7.60
N ALA A 73 -17.86 -4.84 -7.98
CA ALA A 73 -17.52 -5.19 -9.36
C ALA A 73 -18.72 -4.97 -10.32
N LEU A 74 -19.92 -5.38 -9.91
CA LEU A 74 -21.14 -5.22 -10.69
C LEU A 74 -21.53 -3.75 -10.83
N SER A 75 -21.47 -2.97 -9.75
CA SER A 75 -21.72 -1.53 -9.78
C SER A 75 -20.68 -0.79 -10.64
N THR A 76 -19.42 -1.22 -10.65
CA THR A 76 -18.40 -0.70 -11.58
C THR A 76 -18.76 -0.99 -13.04
N ASN A 77 -19.16 -2.22 -13.34
CA ASN A 77 -19.53 -2.62 -14.69
C ASN A 77 -20.81 -1.93 -15.17
N GLN A 78 -21.81 -1.81 -14.30
CA GLN A 78 -23.04 -1.04 -14.55
C GLN A 78 -22.71 0.42 -14.85
N GLY A 79 -21.87 1.06 -14.02
CA GLY A 79 -21.45 2.43 -14.24
C GLY A 79 -20.75 2.65 -15.57
N ARG A 80 -19.86 1.73 -15.97
CA ARG A 80 -19.20 1.78 -17.29
C ARG A 80 -20.18 1.60 -18.44
N ALA A 81 -21.17 0.71 -18.29
CA ALA A 81 -22.24 0.54 -19.27
C ALA A 81 -23.08 1.82 -19.42
N LEU A 82 -23.49 2.42 -18.29
CA LEU A 82 -24.23 3.68 -18.26
C LEU A 82 -23.45 4.85 -18.89
N LEU A 83 -22.13 4.94 -18.66
CA LEU A 83 -21.28 5.94 -19.33
C LEU A 83 -21.25 5.75 -20.84
N ALA A 84 -21.15 4.51 -21.30
CA ALA A 84 -21.14 4.18 -22.72
C ALA A 84 -22.51 4.44 -23.37
N ALA A 85 -23.60 4.27 -22.62
CA ALA A 85 -24.96 4.65 -23.02
C ALA A 85 -25.25 6.17 -22.93
N GLY A 86 -24.32 6.98 -22.41
CA GLY A 86 -24.50 8.43 -22.25
C GLY A 86 -25.33 8.83 -21.02
N ARG A 87 -25.70 7.89 -20.14
CA ARG A 87 -26.47 8.11 -18.91
C ARG A 87 -25.54 8.46 -17.75
N VAL A 88 -24.85 9.60 -17.88
CA VAL A 88 -23.69 9.94 -17.05
C VAL A 88 -24.03 10.10 -15.55
N GLN A 89 -25.16 10.73 -15.21
CA GLN A 89 -25.55 10.91 -13.80
C GLN A 89 -25.83 9.57 -13.10
N GLU A 90 -26.49 8.64 -13.78
CA GLU A 90 -26.75 7.30 -13.24
C GLU A 90 -25.45 6.52 -13.11
N ALA A 91 -24.52 6.68 -14.06
CA ALA A 91 -23.20 6.09 -13.93
C ALA A 91 -22.45 6.58 -12.69
N ILE A 92 -22.49 7.89 -12.39
CA ILE A 92 -21.88 8.46 -11.18
C ILE A 92 -22.47 7.80 -9.93
N ALA A 93 -23.79 7.60 -9.87
CA ALA A 93 -24.44 6.93 -8.75
C ALA A 93 -23.95 5.47 -8.60
N SER A 94 -23.96 4.67 -9.68
CA SER A 94 -23.46 3.29 -9.65
C SER A 94 -21.99 3.20 -9.27
N LEU A 95 -21.14 4.08 -9.81
CA LEU A 95 -19.70 4.10 -9.51
C LEU A 95 -19.42 4.58 -8.07
N THR A 96 -20.24 5.49 -7.55
CA THR A 96 -20.16 5.92 -6.14
C THR A 96 -20.47 4.76 -5.19
N ASN A 97 -21.48 3.94 -5.51
CA ASN A 97 -21.76 2.72 -4.75
C ASN A 97 -20.58 1.74 -4.81
N ALA A 98 -19.94 1.60 -5.97
CA ALA A 98 -18.79 0.70 -6.14
C ALA A 98 -17.59 1.09 -5.27
N VAL A 99 -17.31 2.38 -5.12
CA VAL A 99 -16.18 2.87 -4.29
C VAL A 99 -16.49 2.85 -2.79
N GLN A 100 -17.76 2.74 -2.40
CA GLN A 100 -18.17 2.57 -1.00
C GLN A 100 -18.11 1.10 -0.54
N ASP A 101 -18.05 0.15 -1.47
CA ASP A 101 -17.88 -1.27 -1.15
C ASP A 101 -16.44 -1.56 -0.71
N VAL A 102 -16.24 -1.64 0.60
CA VAL A 102 -14.95 -1.93 1.24
C VAL A 102 -14.41 -3.32 0.86
N SER A 103 -15.28 -4.25 0.48
CA SER A 103 -14.88 -5.59 0.04
C SER A 103 -14.39 -5.62 -1.41
N TYR A 104 -14.57 -4.53 -2.16
CA TYR A 104 -14.21 -4.50 -3.56
C TYR A 104 -12.69 -4.53 -3.74
N ALA A 105 -12.19 -5.60 -4.37
CA ALA A 105 -10.76 -5.83 -4.48
C ALA A 105 -10.04 -4.85 -5.39
N THR A 106 -10.71 -4.20 -6.35
CA THR A 106 -10.08 -3.32 -7.36
C THR A 106 -10.81 -1.98 -7.50
N PRO A 107 -10.89 -1.16 -6.44
CA PRO A 107 -11.67 0.07 -6.44
C PRO A 107 -11.09 1.13 -7.39
N TYR A 108 -9.79 1.07 -7.72
CA TYR A 108 -9.22 1.93 -8.77
C TYR A 108 -9.99 1.87 -10.11
N LYS A 109 -10.60 0.74 -10.48
CA LYS A 109 -11.40 0.63 -11.72
C LYS A 109 -12.66 1.50 -11.66
N ALA A 110 -13.32 1.52 -10.51
CA ALA A 110 -14.47 2.40 -10.28
C ALA A 110 -14.03 3.87 -10.25
N GLN A 111 -12.92 4.17 -9.59
CA GLN A 111 -12.36 5.53 -9.52
C GLN A 111 -11.97 6.06 -10.91
N LEU A 112 -11.34 5.26 -11.78
CA LEU A 112 -11.05 5.64 -13.16
C LEU A 112 -12.31 5.96 -13.96
N ALA A 113 -13.33 5.10 -13.87
CA ALA A 113 -14.60 5.33 -14.54
C ALA A 113 -15.34 6.55 -13.97
N LEU A 114 -15.24 6.78 -12.66
CA LEU A 114 -15.85 7.92 -11.98
C LEU A 114 -15.17 9.22 -12.41
N GLY A 115 -13.84 9.22 -12.57
CA GLY A 115 -13.09 10.32 -13.15
C GLY A 115 -13.58 10.69 -14.55
N SER A 116 -13.74 9.68 -15.42
CA SER A 116 -14.28 9.87 -16.77
C SER A 116 -15.73 10.38 -16.77
N ALA A 117 -16.54 9.91 -15.83
CA ALA A 117 -17.91 10.39 -15.64
C ALA A 117 -17.96 11.88 -15.29
N TYR A 118 -17.11 12.30 -14.35
CA TYR A 118 -17.02 13.70 -13.93
C TYR A 118 -16.48 14.61 -15.05
N GLU A 119 -15.50 14.16 -15.84
CA GLU A 119 -15.03 14.90 -17.03
C GLU A 119 -16.17 15.14 -18.03
N LYS A 120 -17.02 14.14 -18.28
CA LYS A 120 -18.16 14.27 -19.21
C LYS A 120 -19.17 15.33 -18.80
N ILE A 121 -19.33 15.60 -17.51
CA ILE A 121 -20.21 16.66 -17.01
C ILE A 121 -19.47 17.98 -16.72
N GLY A 122 -18.17 18.05 -17.01
CA GLY A 122 -17.34 19.23 -16.78
C GLY A 122 -16.93 19.45 -15.32
N ASP A 123 -17.15 18.48 -14.42
CA ASP A 123 -16.71 18.56 -13.03
C ASP A 123 -15.25 18.13 -12.89
N VAL A 124 -14.35 18.98 -13.39
CA VAL A 124 -12.90 18.73 -13.43
C VAL A 124 -12.31 18.52 -12.02
N ARG A 125 -12.92 19.12 -10.99
CA ARG A 125 -12.46 18.97 -9.60
C ARG A 125 -12.69 17.55 -9.09
N ASN A 126 -13.91 17.04 -9.20
CA ASN A 126 -14.21 15.68 -8.75
C ASN A 126 -13.55 14.63 -9.65
N ALA A 127 -13.38 14.92 -10.94
CA ALA A 127 -12.57 14.09 -11.83
C ALA A 127 -11.14 13.93 -11.32
N GLY A 128 -10.47 15.03 -10.98
CA GLY A 128 -9.12 15.01 -10.42
C GLY A 128 -9.02 14.23 -9.11
N ILE A 129 -10.02 14.33 -8.22
CA ILE A 129 -10.05 13.53 -6.98
C ILE A 129 -10.12 12.03 -7.30
N ALA A 130 -11.00 11.63 -8.23
CA ALA A 130 -11.18 10.24 -8.60
C ALA A 130 -9.90 9.66 -9.27
N TYR A 131 -9.30 10.39 -10.21
CA TYR A 131 -8.05 9.99 -10.85
C TYR A 131 -6.88 9.91 -9.87
N ARG A 132 -6.79 10.85 -8.92
CA ARG A 132 -5.79 10.77 -7.84
C ARG A 132 -5.98 9.51 -6.99
N ASN A 133 -7.21 9.19 -6.60
CA ASN A 133 -7.51 7.98 -5.83
C ASN A 133 -7.13 6.71 -6.61
N ALA A 134 -7.37 6.68 -7.92
CA ALA A 134 -6.94 5.57 -8.77
C ALA A 134 -5.40 5.49 -8.92
N ALA A 135 -4.70 6.62 -8.95
CA ALA A 135 -3.25 6.67 -9.09
C ALA A 135 -2.50 6.17 -7.84
N VAL A 136 -3.08 6.36 -6.64
CA VAL A 136 -2.46 5.95 -5.37
C VAL A 136 -2.89 4.55 -4.90
N ASP A 137 -3.79 3.87 -5.61
CA ASP A 137 -4.19 2.50 -5.31
C ASP A 137 -3.08 1.53 -5.73
N GLU A 138 -2.47 0.85 -4.76
CA GLU A 138 -1.38 -0.12 -4.97
C GLU A 138 -1.75 -1.29 -5.87
N LYS A 139 -3.06 -1.58 -6.02
CA LYS A 139 -3.56 -2.65 -6.90
C LYS A 139 -3.76 -2.20 -8.32
N ASN A 140 -3.60 -0.91 -8.62
CA ASN A 140 -3.68 -0.40 -9.97
C ASN A 140 -2.41 -0.80 -10.75
N PRO A 141 -2.51 -1.66 -11.79
CA PRO A 141 -1.34 -2.06 -12.57
C PRO A 141 -0.84 -0.95 -13.51
N ASN A 142 -1.63 0.11 -13.70
CA ASN A 142 -1.31 1.25 -14.55
C ASN A 142 -1.67 2.59 -13.86
N PRO A 143 -0.86 3.03 -12.88
CA PRO A 143 -1.03 4.35 -12.28
C PRO A 143 -0.64 5.49 -13.25
N SER A 144 0.23 5.23 -14.23
CA SER A 144 0.65 6.18 -15.28
C SER A 144 -0.54 6.81 -16.01
N SER A 145 -1.49 5.99 -16.47
CA SER A 145 -2.71 6.48 -17.14
C SER A 145 -3.58 7.36 -16.23
N ALA A 146 -3.75 6.98 -14.96
CA ALA A 146 -4.51 7.78 -13.99
C ALA A 146 -3.83 9.14 -13.72
N LEU A 147 -2.50 9.15 -13.61
CA LEU A 147 -1.70 10.35 -13.43
C LEU A 147 -1.75 11.29 -14.64
N CYS A 148 -1.82 10.74 -15.87
CA CYS A 148 -2.02 11.55 -17.07
C CYS A 148 -3.38 12.27 -17.06
N SER A 149 -4.45 11.56 -16.71
CA SER A 149 -5.79 12.16 -16.56
C SER A 149 -5.84 13.18 -15.42
N LEU A 150 -5.13 12.92 -14.31
CA LEU A 150 -4.96 13.89 -13.23
C LEU A 150 -4.23 15.16 -13.70
N GLY A 151 -3.17 15.01 -14.49
CA GLY A 151 -2.44 16.14 -15.10
C GLY A 151 -3.36 16.97 -16.01
N ALA A 152 -4.20 16.32 -16.82
CA ALA A 152 -5.18 16.99 -17.66
C ALA A 152 -6.23 17.75 -16.82
N CYS A 153 -6.66 17.17 -15.70
CA CYS A 153 -7.55 17.86 -14.75
C CYS A 153 -6.87 19.11 -14.16
N PHE A 154 -5.60 19.04 -13.78
CA PHE A 154 -4.86 20.22 -13.30
C PHE A 154 -4.72 21.30 -14.38
N MET A 155 -4.49 20.92 -15.64
CA MET A 155 -4.50 21.87 -16.76
C MET A 155 -5.87 22.55 -16.91
N GLY A 156 -6.97 21.77 -16.86
CA GLY A 156 -8.34 22.32 -16.91
C GLY A 156 -8.70 23.23 -15.73
N LEU A 157 -8.04 23.05 -14.58
CA LEU A 157 -8.18 23.90 -13.40
C LEU A 157 -7.22 25.10 -13.38
N ASN A 158 -6.49 25.34 -14.48
CA ASN A 158 -5.45 26.38 -14.57
C ASN A 158 -4.36 26.25 -13.50
N ARG A 159 -3.94 25.01 -13.20
CA ARG A 159 -2.90 24.66 -12.24
C ARG A 159 -1.72 23.96 -12.94
N PRO A 160 -1.01 24.65 -13.85
CA PRO A 160 -0.04 24.01 -14.72
C PRO A 160 1.19 23.45 -13.98
N VAL A 161 1.57 24.03 -12.84
CA VAL A 161 2.68 23.51 -12.01
C VAL A 161 2.33 22.15 -11.41
N ASP A 162 1.09 21.97 -10.94
CA ASP A 162 0.64 20.67 -10.43
C ASP A 162 0.50 19.63 -11.55
N ALA A 163 0.08 20.08 -12.75
CA ALA A 163 0.03 19.22 -13.94
C ALA A 163 1.40 18.69 -14.33
N VAL A 164 2.44 19.54 -14.30
CA VAL A 164 3.83 19.12 -14.54
C VAL A 164 4.24 17.99 -13.60
N GLU A 165 3.98 18.11 -12.30
CA GLU A 165 4.34 17.07 -11.34
C GLU A 165 3.55 15.76 -11.58
N ALA A 166 2.27 15.85 -11.92
CA ALA A 166 1.45 14.68 -12.27
C ALA A 166 2.00 13.95 -13.51
N TYR A 167 2.32 14.67 -14.59
CA TYR A 167 2.87 14.07 -15.82
C TYR A 167 4.28 13.51 -15.63
N ARG A 168 5.14 14.17 -14.86
CA ARG A 168 6.46 13.62 -14.51
C ARG A 168 6.34 12.33 -13.71
N THR A 169 5.43 12.30 -12.74
CA THR A 169 5.15 11.08 -11.98
C THR A 169 4.57 10.00 -12.91
N ALA A 170 3.74 10.36 -13.88
CA ALA A 170 3.23 9.40 -14.87
C ALA A 170 4.37 8.74 -15.66
N LEU A 171 5.35 9.54 -16.12
CA LEU A 171 6.55 9.03 -16.79
C LEU A 171 7.38 8.08 -15.91
N ASP A 172 7.44 8.30 -14.60
CA ASP A 172 8.13 7.39 -13.67
C ASP A 172 7.46 6.01 -13.59
N PHE A 173 6.15 5.93 -13.87
CA PHE A 173 5.37 4.68 -13.91
C PHE A 173 5.14 4.15 -15.32
N ALA A 174 5.58 4.86 -16.35
CA ALA A 174 5.35 4.47 -17.74
C ALA A 174 6.10 3.18 -18.06
N ASN A 175 5.39 2.19 -18.61
CA ASN A 175 6.01 0.96 -19.09
C ASN A 175 6.46 1.12 -20.56
N PRO A 176 7.36 0.26 -21.08
CA PRO A 176 7.84 0.37 -22.46
C PRO A 176 6.77 0.22 -23.56
N LEU A 177 5.60 -0.32 -23.23
CA LEU A 177 4.47 -0.46 -24.15
C LEU A 177 3.57 0.80 -24.16
N GLU A 178 3.73 1.67 -23.17
CA GLU A 178 3.01 2.94 -23.11
C GLU A 178 3.67 3.99 -23.99
N ASN A 179 2.82 4.73 -24.71
CA ASN A 179 3.25 5.81 -25.58
C ASN A 179 3.72 7.02 -24.75
N SER A 180 4.92 6.92 -24.20
CA SER A 180 5.58 7.96 -23.42
C SER A 180 5.67 9.28 -24.19
N ASN A 181 5.70 9.23 -25.52
CA ASN A 181 5.70 10.42 -26.38
C ASN A 181 4.46 11.28 -26.17
N LYS A 182 3.28 10.66 -26.01
CA LYS A 182 2.05 11.41 -25.67
C LYS A 182 2.18 12.11 -24.33
N ILE A 183 2.74 11.44 -23.32
CA ILE A 183 2.92 12.01 -21.98
C ILE A 183 3.90 13.19 -22.03
N TYR A 184 5.00 13.07 -22.79
CA TYR A 184 5.93 14.17 -23.02
C TYR A 184 5.29 15.36 -23.75
N ALA A 185 4.40 15.12 -24.72
CA ALA A 185 3.69 16.19 -25.40
C ALA A 185 2.72 16.93 -24.48
N ASP A 186 1.99 16.21 -23.63
CA ASP A 186 1.11 16.79 -22.62
C ASP A 186 1.90 17.53 -21.54
N LEU A 187 3.08 17.01 -21.14
CA LEU A 187 4.02 17.67 -20.26
C LEU A 187 4.60 18.96 -20.87
N GLY A 188 4.88 18.98 -22.18
CA GLY A 188 5.30 20.17 -22.91
C GLY A 188 4.26 21.29 -22.85
N LEU A 189 2.99 20.96 -23.05
CA LEU A 189 1.88 21.93 -22.88
C LEU A 189 1.82 22.46 -21.44
N ALA A 190 1.99 21.60 -20.43
CA ALA A 190 2.00 22.01 -19.04
C ALA A 190 3.18 22.95 -18.71
N TYR A 191 4.37 22.71 -19.25
CA TYR A 191 5.51 23.61 -19.10
C TYR A 191 5.28 24.96 -19.78
N VAL A 192 4.69 25.00 -20.98
CA VAL A 192 4.31 26.27 -21.64
C VAL A 192 3.36 27.07 -20.75
N ALA A 193 2.30 26.43 -20.24
CA ALA A 193 1.34 27.07 -19.35
C ALA A 193 1.97 27.51 -18.01
N ALA A 194 3.01 26.82 -17.55
CA ALA A 194 3.79 27.19 -16.36
C ALA A 194 4.89 28.24 -16.63
N ASN A 195 4.97 28.80 -17.85
CA ASN A 195 6.01 29.72 -18.31
C ASN A 195 7.45 29.17 -18.24
N ARG A 196 7.62 27.84 -18.37
CA ARG A 196 8.90 27.13 -18.32
C ARG A 196 9.35 26.72 -19.72
N MET A 197 9.67 27.71 -20.55
CA MET A 197 9.85 27.54 -21.99
C MET A 197 10.98 26.56 -22.38
N SER A 198 12.11 26.58 -21.66
CA SER A 198 13.22 25.65 -21.92
C SER A 198 12.80 24.20 -21.74
N GLU A 199 12.13 23.89 -20.63
CA GLU A 199 11.67 22.54 -20.31
C GLU A 199 10.52 22.09 -21.22
N ALA A 200 9.69 23.03 -21.68
CA ALA A 200 8.69 22.76 -22.72
C ALA A 200 9.34 22.28 -24.02
N VAL A 201 10.37 22.98 -24.49
CA VAL A 201 11.12 22.61 -25.71
C VAL A 201 11.76 21.24 -25.56
N ASP A 202 12.37 20.94 -24.42
CA ASP A 202 12.95 19.63 -24.15
C ASP A 202 11.89 18.52 -24.16
N ALA A 203 10.75 18.75 -23.51
CA ALA A 203 9.64 17.80 -23.46
C ALA A 203 9.04 17.52 -24.85
N PHE A 204 8.77 18.56 -25.65
CA PHE A 204 8.28 18.37 -27.02
C PHE A 204 9.30 17.68 -27.92
N THR A 205 10.59 18.00 -27.75
CA THR A 205 11.66 17.31 -28.49
C THR A 205 11.69 15.83 -28.14
N HIS A 206 11.58 15.47 -26.86
CA HIS A 206 11.44 14.08 -26.43
C HIS A 206 10.23 13.40 -27.04
N ALA A 207 9.08 14.07 -27.07
CA ALA A 207 7.86 13.54 -27.68
C ALA A 207 8.01 13.17 -29.16
N THR A 208 8.86 13.87 -29.91
CA THR A 208 9.04 13.63 -31.36
C THR A 208 10.35 12.92 -31.72
N THR A 209 11.16 12.52 -30.74
CA THR A 209 12.55 12.08 -30.98
C THR A 209 12.65 10.85 -31.89
N ASP A 210 11.73 9.90 -31.77
CA ASP A 210 11.73 8.66 -32.57
C ASP A 210 11.01 8.80 -33.92
N GLY A 211 10.36 9.94 -34.19
CA GLY A 211 9.59 10.20 -35.40
C GLY A 211 8.28 9.41 -35.54
N THR A 212 7.89 8.62 -34.53
CA THR A 212 6.66 7.80 -34.54
C THR A 212 5.44 8.56 -34.06
N PHE A 213 5.64 9.63 -33.29
CA PHE A 213 4.60 10.47 -32.73
C PHE A 213 4.58 11.85 -33.39
N ALA A 214 3.41 12.24 -33.88
CA ALA A 214 3.15 13.58 -34.41
C ALA A 214 2.42 14.43 -33.37
N LEU A 215 2.93 15.63 -33.12
CA LEU A 215 2.26 16.61 -32.26
C LEU A 215 0.93 17.03 -32.90
N SER A 216 -0.10 17.26 -32.08
CA SER A 216 -1.32 17.96 -32.53
C SER A 216 -1.02 19.41 -32.91
N ASP A 217 -1.88 20.06 -33.69
CA ASP A 217 -1.70 21.46 -34.10
C ASP A 217 -1.49 22.42 -32.91
N GLN A 218 -2.22 22.18 -31.81
CA GLN A 218 -2.07 22.94 -30.57
C GLN A 218 -0.69 22.72 -29.94
N GLN A 219 -0.24 21.47 -29.85
CA GLN A 219 1.08 21.11 -29.30
C GLN A 219 2.21 21.66 -30.17
N GLN A 220 2.08 21.58 -31.50
CA GLN A 220 3.04 22.13 -32.44
C GLN A 220 3.13 23.66 -32.31
N SER A 221 2.00 24.35 -32.23
CA SER A 221 1.95 25.81 -32.02
C SER A 221 2.60 26.21 -30.69
N ALA A 222 2.33 25.45 -29.62
CA ALA A 222 2.93 25.68 -28.31
C ALA A 222 4.45 25.44 -28.32
N PHE A 223 4.91 24.41 -29.05
CA PHE A 223 6.32 24.11 -29.23
C PHE A 223 7.06 25.24 -29.96
N ASP A 224 6.50 25.72 -31.07
CA ASP A 224 7.08 26.82 -31.85
C ASP A 224 7.11 28.14 -31.05
N ALA A 225 6.05 28.42 -30.30
CA ALA A 225 6.00 29.56 -29.38
C ALA A 225 7.09 29.48 -28.31
N ALA A 226 7.30 28.31 -27.69
CA ALA A 226 8.34 28.11 -26.69
C ALA A 226 9.75 28.31 -27.28
N ARG A 227 10.01 27.78 -28.49
CA ARG A 227 11.29 27.99 -29.20
C ARG A 227 11.54 29.46 -29.53
N LYS A 228 10.51 30.18 -30.00
CA LYS A 228 10.58 31.62 -30.27
C LYS A 228 10.90 32.40 -28.99
N ALA A 229 10.24 32.07 -27.87
CA ALA A 229 10.48 32.70 -26.58
C ALA A 229 11.93 32.52 -26.09
N ILE A 230 12.49 31.30 -26.20
CA ILE A 230 13.90 31.05 -25.83
C ILE A 230 14.85 31.86 -26.71
N THR A 231 14.59 31.91 -28.02
CA THR A 231 15.44 32.64 -28.97
C THR A 231 15.38 34.16 -28.71
N ALA A 232 14.21 34.69 -28.38
CA ALA A 232 14.06 36.10 -27.99
C ALA A 232 14.86 36.41 -26.72
N MET A 233 14.80 35.53 -25.70
CA MET A 233 15.56 35.69 -24.46
C MET A 233 17.08 35.62 -24.67
N SER A 234 17.57 34.74 -25.56
CA SER A 234 19.01 34.58 -25.78
C SER A 234 19.62 35.63 -26.70
N SER A 235 18.83 36.22 -27.60
CA SER A 235 19.34 37.14 -28.62
C SER A 235 19.43 38.60 -28.18
N GLY A 236 18.91 38.97 -27.01
CA GLY A 236 18.91 40.35 -26.52
C GLY A 236 18.24 41.35 -27.47
N LYS A 237 17.48 40.87 -28.45
CA LYS A 237 16.84 41.70 -29.46
C LYS A 237 15.63 42.41 -28.84
N PRO A 238 15.35 43.67 -29.25
CA PRO A 238 14.16 44.38 -28.82
C PRO A 238 12.90 43.54 -29.09
N SER A 239 11.87 43.68 -28.25
CA SER A 239 10.61 42.96 -28.44
C SER A 239 10.04 43.21 -29.85
N GLU A 240 9.17 42.34 -30.38
CA GLU A 240 8.53 42.60 -31.69
C GLU A 240 7.80 43.96 -31.70
N THR A 241 7.32 44.40 -30.54
CA THR A 241 6.73 45.73 -30.34
C THR A 241 7.77 46.84 -30.48
N ASP A 242 8.95 46.69 -29.88
CA ASP A 242 10.05 47.65 -30.03
C ASP A 242 10.60 47.68 -31.45
N ALA A 243 10.75 46.52 -32.09
CA ALA A 243 11.17 46.41 -33.48
C ALA A 243 10.14 47.06 -34.42
N PHE A 244 8.84 46.90 -34.13
CA PHE A 244 7.76 47.53 -34.88
C PHE A 244 7.70 49.04 -34.65
N LEU A 245 7.86 49.50 -33.40
CA LEU A 245 7.93 50.93 -33.06
C LEU A 245 9.15 51.58 -33.71
N GLN A 246 10.29 50.91 -33.70
CA GLN A 246 11.51 51.36 -34.37
C GLN A 246 11.32 51.40 -35.90
N ALA A 247 10.69 50.39 -36.49
CA ALA A 247 10.35 50.36 -37.92
C ALA A 247 9.31 51.43 -38.31
N ALA A 248 8.38 51.77 -37.41
CA ALA A 248 7.41 52.85 -37.57
C ALA A 248 8.00 54.25 -37.30
N GLY A 249 9.31 54.36 -37.06
CA GLY A 249 10.02 55.63 -36.89
C GLY A 249 9.96 56.21 -35.47
N TYR A 250 9.43 55.47 -34.48
CA TYR A 250 9.35 55.90 -33.09
C TYR A 250 10.62 55.62 -32.27
N GLY A 251 11.66 55.02 -32.87
CA GLY A 251 12.82 54.49 -32.15
C GLY A 251 13.92 55.49 -31.76
N SER A 252 13.66 56.80 -31.67
CA SER A 252 14.72 57.78 -31.35
C SER A 252 14.38 58.79 -30.24
N TYR A 253 13.22 58.70 -29.60
CA TYR A 253 12.80 59.69 -28.60
C TYR A 253 12.15 58.97 -27.42
N ASP A 254 12.77 59.07 -26.25
CA ASP A 254 12.12 58.72 -24.99
C ASP A 254 10.96 59.72 -24.76
N PRO A 255 9.70 59.27 -24.63
CA PRO A 255 8.56 60.16 -24.39
C PRO A 255 8.67 60.98 -23.10
N LEU A 256 9.58 60.62 -22.19
CA LEU A 256 9.84 61.31 -20.93
C LEU A 256 11.06 62.26 -20.98
N ASP A 257 11.91 62.20 -22.00
CA ASP A 257 12.96 63.21 -22.28
C ASP A 257 13.00 63.56 -23.78
N PRO A 258 12.17 64.51 -24.22
CA PRO A 258 12.12 64.95 -25.61
C PRO A 258 13.30 65.86 -26.02
N THR A 259 14.24 66.16 -25.11
CA THR A 259 15.31 67.15 -25.35
C THR A 259 16.72 66.59 -25.28
N GLY A 260 16.91 65.37 -24.78
CA GLY A 260 18.21 64.69 -24.74
C GLY A 260 19.25 65.38 -23.84
N MET A 261 18.81 66.17 -22.86
CA MET A 261 19.69 66.96 -22.00
C MET A 261 19.74 66.49 -20.54
N SER A 262 19.02 65.44 -20.13
CA SER A 262 19.23 64.85 -18.79
C SER A 262 20.36 63.82 -18.81
N GLY A 263 21.58 64.32 -18.97
CA GLY A 263 22.83 63.54 -18.88
C GLY A 263 23.27 63.24 -17.44
N GLU A 264 22.38 62.83 -16.53
CA GLU A 264 22.79 62.42 -15.18
C GLU A 264 21.97 61.25 -14.61
N LEU A 265 22.70 60.14 -14.42
CA LEU A 265 22.48 59.04 -13.48
C LEU A 265 21.40 58.00 -13.80
N ILE A 266 21.65 57.23 -14.86
CA ILE A 266 21.49 55.78 -14.76
C ILE A 266 22.90 55.23 -14.49
N PRO A 267 23.14 54.46 -13.41
CA PRO A 267 24.45 53.87 -13.15
C PRO A 267 24.88 53.04 -14.36
N SER A 268 26.15 53.10 -14.73
CA SER A 268 26.68 52.30 -15.84
C SER A 268 26.37 50.81 -15.59
N ALA A 269 26.19 50.03 -16.65
CA ALA A 269 25.91 48.59 -16.56
C ALA A 269 26.98 47.78 -15.80
N GLU A 270 28.08 48.43 -15.44
CA GLU A 270 29.20 47.95 -14.64
C GLU A 270 28.93 48.03 -13.13
N ASP A 271 28.01 48.90 -12.70
CA ASP A 271 27.68 49.21 -11.29
C ASP A 271 26.35 48.58 -10.82
N THR A 272 25.49 48.17 -11.77
CA THR A 272 24.41 47.22 -11.47
C THR A 272 24.98 45.82 -11.58
N GLY A 273 25.33 45.17 -10.46
CA GLY A 273 25.96 43.84 -10.39
C GLY A 273 25.14 42.67 -10.97
N PHE A 274 24.76 42.76 -12.24
CA PHE A 274 23.92 41.82 -12.98
C PHE A 274 24.74 41.05 -14.04
N PHE A 275 25.90 41.56 -14.48
CA PHE A 275 26.71 40.93 -15.54
C PHE A 275 28.18 40.60 -15.17
N GLN A 276 28.64 40.83 -13.94
CA GLN A 276 29.99 40.39 -13.52
C GLN A 276 29.96 39.07 -12.73
N ILE A 277 29.15 38.09 -13.15
CA ILE A 277 29.32 36.74 -12.58
C ILE A 277 30.62 36.17 -13.15
N THR A 278 31.67 36.20 -12.33
CA THR A 278 32.95 35.58 -12.69
C THR A 278 32.76 34.07 -12.85
N GLU A 279 33.59 33.41 -13.66
CA GLU A 279 33.52 31.95 -13.84
C GLU A 279 33.65 31.21 -12.48
N GLN A 280 34.35 31.80 -11.52
CA GLN A 280 34.42 31.32 -10.14
C GLN A 280 33.08 31.46 -9.39
N GLU A 281 32.36 32.58 -9.54
CA GLU A 281 31.01 32.73 -8.97
C GLU A 281 29.97 31.84 -9.63
N ILE A 282 30.04 31.58 -10.95
CA ILE A 282 29.19 30.58 -11.61
C ILE A 282 29.43 29.20 -10.99
N ILE A 283 30.69 28.82 -10.73
CA ILE A 283 31.03 27.54 -10.11
C ILE A 283 30.58 27.47 -8.66
N GLU A 284 30.65 28.57 -7.90
CA GLU A 284 30.15 28.63 -6.53
C GLU A 284 28.63 28.63 -6.45
N GLN A 285 27.94 29.33 -7.36
CA GLN A 285 26.50 29.34 -7.52
C GLN A 285 26.02 27.93 -7.93
N ASP A 286 26.67 27.28 -8.90
CA ASP A 286 26.33 25.91 -9.31
C ASP A 286 26.63 24.89 -8.21
N LYS A 287 27.65 25.11 -7.36
CA LYS A 287 27.88 24.32 -6.14
C LYS A 287 26.78 24.55 -5.08
N LYS A 288 26.32 25.79 -4.88
CA LYS A 288 25.19 26.13 -3.99
C LYS A 288 23.88 25.53 -4.52
N ASP A 289 23.62 25.64 -5.82
CA ASP A 289 22.45 25.08 -6.50
C ASP A 289 22.51 23.56 -6.57
N LYS A 290 23.70 22.94 -6.66
CA LYS A 290 23.86 21.49 -6.48
C LYS A 290 23.54 21.06 -5.04
N LYS A 291 23.89 21.86 -4.03
CA LYS A 291 23.48 21.60 -2.63
C LYS A 291 21.97 21.76 -2.43
N ILE A 292 21.34 22.74 -3.09
CA ILE A 292 19.89 22.96 -3.05
C ILE A 292 19.15 21.85 -3.82
N ARG A 293 19.61 21.46 -5.03
CA ARG A 293 19.08 20.33 -5.81
C ARG A 293 19.19 18.99 -5.07
N ARG A 294 20.26 18.77 -4.30
CA ARG A 294 20.36 17.61 -3.39
C ARG A 294 19.33 17.65 -2.25
N LYS A 295 18.94 18.84 -1.78
CA LYS A 295 17.89 19.04 -0.76
C LYS A 295 16.48 18.76 -1.29
N HIS A 296 16.19 19.10 -2.55
CA HIS A 296 14.87 18.88 -3.16
C HIS A 296 14.61 17.46 -3.67
N ARG A 297 15.64 16.61 -3.77
CA ARG A 297 15.46 15.22 -4.23
C ARG A 297 15.02 14.24 -3.14
N HIS A 298 14.82 14.69 -1.89
CA HIS A 298 14.46 13.86 -0.72
C HIS A 298 15.27 12.56 -0.55
N THR A 299 16.43 12.41 -1.22
CA THR A 299 17.21 11.17 -1.21
C THR A 299 17.76 10.88 0.17
N GLY A 300 18.19 11.91 0.91
CA GLY A 300 18.61 11.77 2.31
C GLY A 300 17.48 11.33 3.24
N LEU A 301 16.26 11.85 3.03
CA LEU A 301 15.09 11.45 3.82
C LEU A 301 14.67 10.01 3.49
N LYS A 302 14.72 9.62 2.21
CA LYS A 302 14.47 8.24 1.78
C LYS A 302 15.46 7.26 2.40
N VAL A 303 16.76 7.58 2.39
CA VAL A 303 17.80 6.76 3.02
C VAL A 303 17.63 6.70 4.55
N PHE A 304 17.25 7.80 5.18
CA PHE A 304 16.96 7.81 6.61
C PHE A 304 15.76 6.92 6.96
N ILE A 305 14.67 7.02 6.19
CA ILE A 305 13.46 6.20 6.38
C ILE A 305 13.78 4.72 6.15
N THR A 306 14.58 4.35 5.15
CA THR A 306 14.94 2.94 4.93
C THR A 306 15.78 2.39 6.07
N ILE A 307 16.75 3.15 6.59
CA ILE A 307 17.53 2.75 7.77
C ILE A 307 16.62 2.61 9.00
N LEU A 308 15.68 3.53 9.20
CA LEU A 308 14.73 3.48 10.31
C LEU A 308 13.83 2.23 10.22
N ILE A 309 13.33 1.89 9.03
CA ILE A 309 12.53 0.68 8.80
C ILE A 309 13.36 -0.57 9.08
N LEU A 310 14.61 -0.63 8.62
CA LEU A 310 15.50 -1.75 8.90
C LEU A 310 15.77 -1.92 10.40
N LEU A 311 15.94 -0.82 11.13
CA LEU A 311 16.09 -0.86 12.59
C LEU A 311 14.81 -1.36 13.28
N ILE A 312 13.63 -0.91 12.85
CA ILE A 312 12.36 -1.39 13.39
C ILE A 312 12.19 -2.90 13.13
N LEU A 313 12.50 -3.36 11.91
CA LEU A 313 12.46 -4.78 11.56
C LEU A 313 13.46 -5.60 12.38
N ALA A 314 14.67 -5.08 12.62
CA ALA A 314 15.66 -5.74 13.48
C ALA A 314 15.19 -5.83 14.93
N VAL A 315 14.59 -4.77 15.48
CA VAL A 315 14.01 -4.76 16.83
C VAL A 315 12.81 -5.70 16.92
N ALA A 316 11.94 -5.73 15.91
CA ALA A 316 10.81 -6.65 15.86
C ALA A 316 11.27 -8.12 15.77
N GLY A 317 12.29 -8.40 14.97
CA GLY A 317 12.93 -9.72 14.87
C GLY A 317 13.56 -10.15 16.20
N ALA A 318 14.30 -9.24 16.87
CA ALA A 318 14.86 -9.51 18.19
C ALA A 318 13.78 -9.73 19.25
N GLY A 319 12.70 -8.95 19.23
CA GLY A 319 11.54 -9.13 20.12
C GLY A 319 10.82 -10.46 19.89
N TYR A 320 10.64 -10.86 18.64
CA TYR A 320 10.05 -12.16 18.29
C TYR A 320 10.94 -13.33 18.73
N ALA A 321 12.26 -13.22 18.54
CA ALA A 321 13.21 -14.22 19.03
C ALA A 321 13.18 -14.32 20.57
N TYR A 322 13.15 -13.18 21.26
CA TYR A 322 13.00 -13.12 22.72
C TYR A 322 11.71 -13.81 23.18
N TYR A 323 10.58 -13.50 22.52
CA TYR A 323 9.27 -14.11 22.79
C TYR A 323 9.28 -15.63 22.58
N ARG A 324 9.98 -16.12 21.56
CA ARG A 324 10.20 -17.55 21.29
C ARG A 324 11.12 -18.25 22.30
N GLY A 325 11.69 -17.52 23.26
CA GLY A 325 12.59 -18.09 24.26
C GLY A 325 14.06 -18.15 23.85
N TYR A 326 14.46 -17.46 22.78
CA TYR A 326 15.89 -17.30 22.48
C TYR A 326 16.54 -16.34 23.48
N GLY A 327 17.73 -16.70 23.94
CA GLY A 327 18.52 -15.90 24.87
C GLY A 327 20.00 -16.18 24.72
N TRP A 328 20.81 -15.25 25.21
CA TRP A 328 22.26 -15.37 25.20
C TRP A 328 22.81 -15.15 26.62
N PRO A 329 23.57 -16.11 27.20
CA PRO A 329 23.87 -17.45 26.67
C PRO A 329 22.61 -18.33 26.51
N THR A 330 22.65 -19.32 25.60
CA THR A 330 21.53 -20.22 25.31
C THR A 330 21.28 -21.21 26.45
N GLN A 331 20.08 -21.78 26.53
CA GLN A 331 19.73 -22.77 27.55
C GLN A 331 20.70 -23.96 27.55
N GLN A 332 21.09 -24.45 26.36
CA GLN A 332 22.05 -25.55 26.24
C GLN A 332 23.42 -25.18 26.80
N SER A 333 23.91 -23.97 26.47
CA SER A 333 25.23 -23.52 26.94
C SER A 333 25.25 -23.34 28.46
N VAL A 334 24.19 -22.77 29.05
CA VAL A 334 24.08 -22.62 30.52
C VAL A 334 24.11 -23.98 31.22
N VAL A 335 23.43 -24.98 30.65
CA VAL A 335 23.45 -26.35 31.19
C VAL A 335 24.84 -26.97 31.03
N GLN A 336 25.48 -26.89 29.87
CA GLN A 336 26.83 -27.42 29.71
C GLN A 336 27.82 -26.75 30.68
N ASP A 337 27.73 -25.42 30.82
CA ASP A 337 28.62 -24.65 31.66
C ASP A 337 28.47 -24.95 33.15
N ILE A 338 27.25 -25.17 33.67
CA ILE A 338 27.06 -25.50 35.09
C ILE A 338 27.63 -26.89 35.44
N PHE A 339 27.47 -27.87 34.55
CA PHE A 339 28.05 -29.21 34.72
C PHE A 339 29.58 -29.19 34.58
N ASN A 340 30.10 -28.43 33.62
CA ASN A 340 31.55 -28.23 33.45
C ASN A 340 32.15 -27.52 34.68
N ALA A 341 31.47 -26.48 35.18
CA ALA A 341 31.89 -25.75 36.36
C ALA A 341 31.97 -26.66 37.59
N LYS A 342 30.98 -27.55 37.76
CA LYS A 342 30.98 -28.55 38.84
C LYS A 342 32.13 -29.55 38.70
N ALA A 343 32.35 -30.09 37.50
CA ALA A 343 33.44 -31.05 37.25
C ALA A 343 34.83 -30.44 37.48
N GLN A 344 34.98 -29.15 37.21
CA GLN A 344 36.21 -28.39 37.46
C GLN A 344 36.35 -27.90 38.92
N GLY A 345 35.35 -28.15 39.78
CA GLY A 345 35.36 -27.67 41.18
C GLY A 345 35.23 -26.14 41.31
N THR A 346 34.71 -25.47 40.29
CA THR A 346 34.49 -24.01 40.30
C THR A 346 33.10 -23.64 40.81
N ASP A 347 32.92 -22.40 41.27
CA ASP A 347 31.62 -21.93 41.76
C ASP A 347 30.56 -21.93 40.66
N ILE A 348 29.45 -22.61 40.96
CA ILE A 348 28.27 -22.75 40.11
C ILE A 348 27.25 -21.63 40.32
N GLY A 349 27.38 -20.80 41.36
CA GLY A 349 26.40 -19.78 41.72
C GLY A 349 26.10 -18.80 40.59
N ARG A 350 27.07 -18.52 39.72
CA ARG A 350 26.88 -17.68 38.53
C ARG A 350 25.92 -18.26 37.48
N TYR A 351 25.60 -19.55 37.53
CA TYR A 351 24.68 -20.20 36.58
C TYR A 351 23.29 -20.42 37.19
N VAL A 352 23.14 -20.21 38.49
CA VAL A 352 21.89 -20.37 39.24
C VAL A 352 21.19 -19.02 39.36
N SER A 353 19.85 -19.04 39.33
CA SER A 353 19.05 -17.82 39.45
C SER A 353 19.20 -17.18 40.83
N SER A 354 19.18 -15.85 40.90
CA SER A 354 19.20 -15.10 42.16
C SER A 354 17.95 -15.32 43.01
N SER A 355 16.86 -15.82 42.42
CA SER A 355 15.64 -16.21 43.13
C SER A 355 15.75 -17.52 43.90
N VAL A 356 16.83 -18.28 43.70
CA VAL A 356 17.07 -19.57 44.37
C VAL A 356 17.74 -19.33 45.71
N SER A 357 17.19 -19.91 46.78
CA SER A 357 17.78 -19.81 48.12
C SER A 357 19.17 -20.46 48.19
N SER A 358 20.02 -20.01 49.12
CA SER A 358 21.34 -20.62 49.35
C SER A 358 21.27 -22.11 49.68
N THR A 359 20.21 -22.54 50.37
CA THR A 359 19.93 -23.97 50.65
C THR A 359 19.64 -24.76 49.38
N THR A 360 18.84 -24.21 48.47
CA THR A 360 18.51 -24.88 47.20
C THR A 360 19.71 -24.90 46.25
N LEU A 361 20.55 -23.86 46.25
CA LEU A 361 21.82 -23.86 45.51
C LEU A 361 22.74 -25.00 45.97
N GLN A 362 22.82 -25.25 47.27
CA GLN A 362 23.59 -26.39 47.80
C GLN A 362 22.98 -27.73 47.39
N GLN A 363 21.64 -27.86 47.38
CA GLN A 363 20.96 -29.06 46.88
C GLN A 363 21.27 -29.31 45.39
N ILE A 364 21.21 -28.28 44.57
CA ILE A 364 21.58 -28.34 43.15
C ILE A 364 23.05 -28.78 43.02
N SER A 365 23.97 -28.14 43.74
CA SER A 365 25.39 -28.50 43.74
C SER A 365 25.63 -29.97 44.11
N ASN A 366 24.87 -30.51 45.08
CA ASN A 366 25.00 -31.90 45.54
C ASN A 366 24.41 -32.91 44.55
N SER A 367 23.40 -32.51 43.78
CA SER A 367 22.78 -33.35 42.75
C SER A 367 23.63 -33.52 41.48
N LEU A 368 24.54 -32.58 41.20
CA LEU A 368 25.37 -32.60 40.01
C LEU A 368 26.61 -33.49 40.18
N PRO A 369 26.91 -34.39 39.21
CA PRO A 369 28.05 -35.29 39.29
C PRO A 369 29.37 -34.58 39.01
N SER A 370 30.49 -35.16 39.45
CA SER A 370 31.83 -34.60 39.26
C SER A 370 32.55 -35.05 37.97
N SER A 371 31.94 -35.92 37.16
CA SER A 371 32.47 -36.39 35.86
C SER A 371 31.49 -36.01 34.74
N SER A 372 31.97 -35.36 33.68
CA SER A 372 31.13 -34.52 32.82
C SER A 372 31.33 -34.75 31.31
N THR A 373 30.61 -35.70 30.74
CA THR A 373 30.18 -35.59 29.36
C THR A 373 28.67 -35.40 29.37
N VAL A 374 28.22 -34.19 29.04
CA VAL A 374 26.80 -33.81 29.02
C VAL A 374 26.30 -33.83 27.58
N THR A 375 25.27 -34.64 27.34
CA THR A 375 24.56 -34.68 26.07
C THR A 375 23.19 -34.03 26.25
N ILE A 376 22.86 -33.04 25.43
CA ILE A 376 21.54 -32.39 25.46
C ILE A 376 20.57 -33.20 24.61
N ASN A 377 19.52 -33.73 25.23
CA ASN A 377 18.53 -34.59 24.58
C ASN A 377 17.37 -33.78 23.99
N GLY A 378 17.04 -32.64 24.59
CA GLY A 378 15.97 -31.77 24.11
C GLY A 378 15.86 -30.49 24.93
N VAL A 379 15.31 -29.45 24.31
CA VAL A 379 15.03 -28.17 24.95
C VAL A 379 13.60 -27.75 24.64
N ASP A 380 12.81 -27.56 25.69
CA ASP A 380 11.50 -26.93 25.61
C ASP A 380 11.65 -25.43 25.91
N GLN A 381 11.37 -24.60 24.91
CA GLN A 381 11.61 -23.16 24.95
C GLN A 381 10.30 -22.42 25.18
N SER A 382 10.26 -21.58 26.21
CA SER A 382 9.21 -20.56 26.37
C SER A 382 9.84 -19.20 26.63
N MET A 383 9.01 -18.15 26.66
CA MET A 383 9.47 -16.78 26.91
C MET A 383 10.10 -16.61 28.31
N THR A 384 9.59 -17.30 29.32
CA THR A 384 9.92 -17.04 30.75
C THR A 384 10.53 -18.24 31.46
N HIS A 385 10.12 -19.45 31.09
CA HIS A 385 10.60 -20.72 31.67
C HIS A 385 11.03 -21.69 30.57
N SER A 386 12.21 -22.29 30.69
CA SER A 386 12.67 -23.30 29.74
C SER A 386 13.06 -24.56 30.46
N THR A 387 12.86 -25.70 29.81
CA THR A 387 13.25 -27.00 30.36
C THR A 387 14.27 -27.64 29.43
N VAL A 388 15.40 -28.08 29.99
CA VAL A 388 16.44 -28.80 29.26
C VAL A 388 16.54 -30.21 29.80
N ASN A 389 16.43 -31.18 28.91
CA ASN A 389 16.66 -32.59 29.23
C ASN A 389 18.08 -32.95 28.79
N ALA A 390 18.90 -33.47 29.71
CA ALA A 390 20.29 -33.82 29.46
C ALA A 390 20.64 -35.19 30.04
N SER A 391 21.42 -35.99 29.31
CA SER A 391 22.02 -37.22 29.82
C SER A 391 23.48 -36.97 30.17
N VAL A 392 23.90 -37.46 31.33
CA VAL A 392 25.28 -37.33 31.81
C VAL A 392 25.89 -38.70 32.02
N SER A 393 27.02 -38.94 31.37
CA SER A 393 27.79 -40.18 31.54
C SER A 393 28.74 -40.04 32.74
N LEU A 394 28.59 -40.95 33.70
CA LEU A 394 29.41 -41.04 34.90
C LEU A 394 30.70 -41.82 34.63
N SER A 395 31.76 -41.52 35.39
CA SER A 395 33.06 -42.19 35.28
C SER A 395 33.05 -43.69 35.58
N ASN A 396 31.97 -44.20 36.19
CA ASN A 396 31.77 -45.63 36.47
C ASN A 396 30.99 -46.37 35.36
N GLY A 397 30.69 -45.71 34.24
CA GLY A 397 29.99 -46.30 33.09
C GLY A 397 28.47 -46.24 33.12
N GLY A 398 27.86 -45.59 34.12
CA GLY A 398 26.41 -45.35 34.17
C GLY A 398 25.99 -44.03 33.50
N ASN A 399 24.77 -43.96 32.97
CA ASN A 399 24.15 -42.73 32.49
C ASN A 399 23.04 -42.28 33.45
N VAL A 400 22.97 -40.99 33.76
CA VAL A 400 21.90 -40.39 34.56
C VAL A 400 21.25 -39.27 33.75
N ASP A 401 19.93 -39.30 33.67
CA ASP A 401 19.15 -38.28 32.99
C ASP A 401 18.72 -37.19 33.96
N TYR A 402 18.83 -35.94 33.52
CA TYR A 402 18.49 -34.74 34.27
C TYR A 402 17.44 -33.94 33.50
N THR A 403 16.49 -33.42 34.25
CA THR A 403 15.57 -32.37 33.81
C THR A 403 15.93 -31.09 34.56
N ILE A 404 16.37 -30.09 33.81
CA ILE A 404 16.84 -28.80 34.33
C ILE A 404 15.83 -27.73 33.95
N GLU A 405 15.27 -27.05 34.94
CA GLU A 405 14.41 -25.89 34.71
C GLU A 405 15.24 -24.61 34.77
N LEU A 406 15.04 -23.75 33.78
CA LEU A 406 15.67 -22.46 33.65
C LEU A 406 14.62 -21.36 33.70
N VAL A 407 14.99 -20.26 34.35
CA VAL A 407 14.21 -19.02 34.39
C VAL A 407 14.95 -17.94 33.62
N ARG A 408 14.17 -17.02 33.03
CA ARG A 408 14.72 -15.88 32.30
C ARG A 408 15.45 -14.94 33.25
N ASP A 409 16.67 -14.54 32.87
CA ASP A 409 17.46 -13.52 33.55
C ASP A 409 18.03 -12.54 32.52
N GLY A 410 17.39 -11.37 32.41
CA GLY A 410 17.67 -10.40 31.35
C GLY A 410 17.48 -10.97 29.94
N ILE A 411 18.58 -11.01 29.17
CA ILE A 411 18.62 -11.58 27.83
C ILE A 411 19.05 -13.06 27.80
N GLY A 412 19.41 -13.63 28.95
CA GLY A 412 19.93 -14.99 29.09
C GLY A 412 19.10 -15.87 30.01
N TRP A 413 19.69 -16.99 30.42
CA TRP A 413 19.02 -18.03 31.20
C TRP A 413 19.83 -18.40 32.44
N LYS A 414 19.12 -18.76 33.52
CA LYS A 414 19.72 -19.26 34.77
C LYS A 414 18.96 -20.47 35.27
N VAL A 415 19.67 -21.39 35.90
CA VAL A 415 19.12 -22.62 36.47
C VAL A 415 18.28 -22.28 37.70
N ALA A 416 17.03 -22.75 37.72
CA ALA A 416 16.11 -22.63 38.84
C ALA A 416 16.02 -23.93 39.64
N SER A 417 16.01 -25.08 38.95
CA SER A 417 15.93 -26.40 39.58
C SER A 417 16.64 -27.46 38.74
N VAL A 418 17.11 -28.53 39.40
CA VAL A 418 17.72 -29.70 38.76
C VAL A 418 17.10 -30.94 39.40
N THR A 419 16.50 -31.80 38.58
CA THR A 419 15.87 -33.05 39.01
C THR A 419 16.44 -34.21 38.23
N THR A 420 16.73 -35.33 38.90
CA THR A 420 17.14 -36.58 38.24
C THR A 420 15.90 -37.37 37.81
N SER A 421 15.86 -37.74 36.54
CA SER A 421 14.79 -38.54 35.96
C SER A 421 15.20 -40.02 36.00
N TYR A 422 14.69 -40.78 36.96
CA TYR A 422 14.83 -42.24 36.96
C TYR A 422 13.72 -42.84 36.08
N VAL A 423 14.05 -43.20 34.83
CA VAL A 423 13.17 -44.08 34.06
C VAL A 423 13.18 -45.44 34.74
N SER A 424 12.21 -45.68 35.61
CA SER A 424 11.96 -47.03 36.12
C SER A 424 11.49 -47.87 34.94
N GLN A 425 12.36 -48.75 34.42
CA GLN A 425 11.95 -49.82 33.51
C GLN A 425 11.04 -50.80 34.26
N ASN A 426 9.77 -50.44 34.44
CA ASN A 426 8.73 -51.42 34.72
C ASN A 426 8.13 -51.87 33.39
N ASN A 427 8.79 -52.87 32.80
CA ASN A 427 8.29 -53.61 31.66
C ASN A 427 7.42 -54.76 32.20
N GLN A 428 6.11 -54.52 32.37
CA GLN A 428 5.10 -55.55 32.58
C GLN A 428 3.83 -55.16 31.80
N ASN A 429 3.80 -55.64 30.55
CA ASN A 429 2.68 -56.28 29.87
C ASN A 429 1.24 -55.82 30.18
N SER A 430 0.63 -55.07 29.25
CA SER A 430 -0.70 -55.40 28.68
C SER A 430 -0.98 -54.52 27.48
N GLY A 431 -1.15 -55.17 26.33
CA GLY A 431 -1.41 -54.53 25.06
C GLY A 431 -2.82 -53.96 24.94
N THR A 432 -2.87 -52.89 24.14
CA THR A 432 -3.94 -52.52 23.22
C THR A 432 -5.28 -52.08 23.82
N THR A 433 -5.51 -50.77 23.84
CA THR A 433 -6.87 -50.21 23.74
C THR A 433 -6.92 -49.23 22.57
N SER A 434 -7.54 -49.67 21.47
CA SER A 434 -8.20 -48.78 20.51
C SER A 434 -9.68 -48.75 20.88
N GLY A 435 -10.28 -47.57 20.95
CA GLY A 435 -11.74 -47.43 21.05
C GLY A 435 -12.21 -46.22 21.82
N THR A 436 -12.39 -45.14 21.09
CA THR A 436 -13.30 -44.01 21.33
C THR A 436 -14.54 -44.39 22.15
N ASN A 437 -14.91 -43.60 23.17
CA ASN A 437 -16.32 -43.22 23.31
C ASN A 437 -16.58 -41.98 24.15
N SER A 438 -17.61 -41.28 23.70
CA SER A 438 -18.32 -40.17 24.33
C SER A 438 -18.97 -40.54 25.67
N SER A 439 -19.29 -39.45 26.38
CA SER A 439 -20.53 -39.19 27.12
C SER A 439 -20.50 -39.21 28.66
N ASN A 440 -20.97 -38.07 29.18
CA ASN A 440 -21.85 -37.86 30.32
C ASN A 440 -21.46 -38.40 31.70
N THR A 441 -21.33 -37.48 32.66
CA THR A 441 -21.87 -37.68 34.00
C THR A 441 -22.38 -36.35 34.53
N GLY A 442 -23.68 -36.32 34.84
CA GLY A 442 -24.28 -35.30 35.69
C GLY A 442 -24.02 -35.64 37.15
N THR A 443 -24.00 -34.62 38.00
CA THR A 443 -24.13 -34.79 39.45
C THR A 443 -24.86 -33.58 40.04
N THR A 444 -26.07 -33.89 40.51
CA THR A 444 -26.86 -33.30 41.60
C THR A 444 -26.36 -32.02 42.27
N SER A 445 -27.20 -30.99 42.24
CA SER A 445 -27.17 -29.83 43.13
C SER A 445 -28.39 -29.85 44.04
N GLY A 446 -28.17 -29.68 45.34
CA GLY A 446 -29.21 -29.36 46.31
C GLY A 446 -28.63 -28.57 47.47
N THR A 447 -28.99 -27.29 47.59
CA THR A 447 -29.23 -26.64 48.90
C THR A 447 -30.12 -25.41 48.70
N ASN A 448 -31.14 -25.33 49.56
CA ASN A 448 -32.15 -24.27 49.69
C ASN A 448 -31.58 -22.94 50.21
N GLY A 449 -32.23 -21.84 49.82
CA GLY A 449 -33.01 -21.07 50.80
C GLY A 449 -32.70 -19.57 50.96
N SER A 450 -33.77 -18.78 50.76
CA SER A 450 -33.99 -17.39 51.24
C SER A 450 -33.38 -16.29 50.35
N ASN A 451 -34.05 -15.18 49.99
CA ASN A 451 -35.23 -14.53 50.54
C ASN A 451 -35.74 -13.52 49.48
N SER A 452 -37.03 -13.51 49.12
CA SER A 452 -37.63 -12.39 48.37
C SER A 452 -38.81 -11.82 49.15
N SER A 453 -38.67 -10.56 49.55
CA SER A 453 -39.70 -9.75 50.19
C SER A 453 -40.10 -8.63 49.24
N ASN A 454 -41.30 -8.80 48.67
CA ASN A 454 -42.37 -7.83 48.51
C ASN A 454 -42.01 -6.32 48.61
N SER A 455 -42.26 -5.57 47.53
CA SER A 455 -42.92 -4.26 47.66
C SER A 455 -43.69 -3.92 46.38
N SER A 456 -44.91 -3.46 46.61
CA SER A 456 -45.92 -3.00 45.68
C SER A 456 -46.05 -1.48 45.76
N ASN A 457 -46.12 -0.80 44.61
CA ASN A 457 -46.94 0.40 44.36
C ASN A 457 -46.74 0.82 42.88
N SER A 458 -47.77 0.75 42.02
CA SER A 458 -48.84 1.76 41.83
C SER A 458 -48.34 3.04 41.17
N SER A 459 -48.58 3.17 39.85
CA SER A 459 -49.27 4.33 39.25
C SER A 459 -49.32 4.24 37.72
N SER A 460 -50.46 3.87 37.15
CA SER A 460 -50.90 4.37 35.83
C SER A 460 -52.40 4.17 35.67
N ASN A 461 -53.15 5.26 35.79
CA ASN A 461 -54.53 5.34 35.32
C ASN A 461 -54.83 6.78 34.87
N SER A 462 -55.08 6.97 33.58
CA SER A 462 -55.97 7.99 32.97
C SER A 462 -55.94 7.76 31.45
N SER A 463 -56.92 7.05 30.88
CA SER A 463 -58.14 7.60 30.25
C SER A 463 -57.84 8.62 29.13
N LYS A 464 -58.04 8.29 27.84
CA LYS A 464 -59.32 8.18 27.08
C LYS A 464 -59.75 9.52 26.44
N SER A 465 -59.71 9.57 25.11
CA SER A 465 -60.57 10.33 24.16
C SER A 465 -60.12 9.89 22.76
N GLY A 466 -60.91 9.13 21.97
CA GLY A 466 -62.07 9.61 21.20
C GLY A 466 -61.53 10.32 19.96
N ASN A 467 -61.62 9.80 18.73
CA ASN A 467 -62.77 9.22 18.03
C ASN A 467 -62.31 8.20 16.98
#